data_AF-A0A845PWS9-F1
#
_entry.id   AF-A0A845PWS9-F1
#
_cell.length_a   1.000
_cell.length_b   1.000
_cell.length_c   1.000
_cell.angle_alpha   90.00
_cell.angle_beta   90.00
_cell.angle_gamma   90.00
#
_symmetry.space_group_name_H-M   'P 1'
#
loop_
_entity.id
_entity.type
_entity.pdbx_description
1 polymer ?
#
loop_
_entity_poly.entity_id
_entity_poly.type
_entity_poly.pdbx_seq_one_letter_code
_entity_poly.pdbx_strand_id
1 'polypeptide(L)'
;MEVIFLGKTWRINFAEGDLNELWRILLVSERKYPIVWLQSGYVVHENHLNPIILLQDCKFFFITKGDSNDFYKKRYQTTFQEILYPMKDLFFKNMNRSKGISLSEKNSFVTFPFNDVSELESRSIIHGSQKALESSTAPDYWDALLLNISISINTGCYPEYKI
;
A
#
# COMPACT_ATOMS: atom_id res chain seq x y z
N MET A 1 10.61 8.94 -1.40
CA MET A 1 10.73 7.79 -2.32
C MET A 1 10.19 8.22 -3.68
N GLU A 2 10.77 7.76 -4.78
CA GLU A 2 10.41 8.18 -6.14
C GLU A 2 10.35 6.97 -7.07
N VAL A 3 9.48 7.03 -8.08
CA VAL A 3 9.40 6.04 -9.17
C VAL A 3 9.47 6.74 -10.52
N ILE A 4 10.06 6.07 -11.51
CA ILE A 4 10.17 6.59 -12.88
C ILE A 4 9.15 5.86 -13.75
N PHE A 5 8.28 6.61 -14.42
CA PHE A 5 7.29 6.08 -15.36
C PHE A 5 7.32 6.89 -16.65
N LEU A 6 7.48 6.21 -17.79
CA LEU A 6 7.62 6.84 -19.12
C LEU A 6 8.63 8.00 -19.14
N GLY A 7 9.77 7.84 -18.47
CA GLY A 7 10.83 8.85 -18.39
C GLY A 7 10.54 10.04 -17.47
N LYS A 8 9.42 10.03 -16.74
CA LYS A 8 9.07 11.07 -15.74
C LYS A 8 9.20 10.52 -14.33
N THR A 9 9.80 11.30 -13.44
CA THR A 9 9.90 10.98 -12.01
C THR A 9 8.64 11.41 -11.26
N TRP A 10 8.10 10.50 -10.47
CA TRP A 10 6.93 10.73 -9.62
C TRP A 10 7.30 10.52 -8.16
N ARG A 11 6.98 11.50 -7.32
CA ARG A 11 7.14 11.38 -5.87
C ARG A 11 6.07 10.45 -5.32
N ILE A 12 6.49 9.45 -4.55
CA ILE A 12 5.58 8.57 -3.82
C ILE A 12 5.13 9.30 -2.56
N ASN A 13 3.82 9.47 -2.41
CA ASN A 13 3.21 9.98 -1.18
C ASN A 13 3.05 8.86 -0.17
N PHE A 14 3.23 9.15 1.11
CA PHE A 14 2.98 8.23 2.21
C PHE A 14 2.00 8.88 3.18
N ALA A 15 0.95 8.15 3.56
CA ALA A 15 -0.02 8.60 4.55
C ALA A 15 -0.68 7.40 5.24
N GLU A 16 -1.34 7.67 6.36
CA GLU A 16 -2.06 6.70 7.17
C GLU A 16 -3.46 7.23 7.47
N GLY A 17 -4.45 6.35 7.47
CA GLY A 17 -5.83 6.70 7.82
C GLY A 17 -6.82 5.64 7.36
N ASP A 18 -8.12 5.98 7.39
CA ASP A 18 -9.17 5.08 6.93
C ASP A 18 -9.33 5.08 5.39
N LEU A 19 -10.06 4.09 4.86
CA LEU A 19 -10.25 3.94 3.41
C LEU A 19 -11.15 5.01 2.80
N ASN A 20 -12.04 5.65 3.57
CA ASN A 20 -12.87 6.74 3.06
C ASN A 20 -12.05 8.01 2.86
N GLU A 21 -11.11 8.30 3.77
CA GLU A 21 -10.17 9.40 3.61
C GLU A 21 -9.28 9.20 2.38
N LEU A 22 -8.71 7.99 2.23
CA LEU A 22 -7.97 7.60 1.03
C LEU A 22 -8.80 7.84 -0.23
N TRP A 23 -10.05 7.37 -0.27
CA TRP A 23 -10.91 7.52 -1.43
C TRP A 23 -11.19 8.98 -1.79
N ARG A 24 -11.41 9.85 -0.79
CA ARG A 24 -11.57 11.29 -1.01
C ARG A 24 -10.33 11.91 -1.66
N ILE A 25 -9.13 11.53 -1.22
CA ILE A 25 -7.86 11.99 -1.80
C ILE A 25 -7.74 11.55 -3.26
N LEU A 26 -8.12 10.31 -3.57
CA LEU A 26 -8.05 9.78 -4.92
C LEU A 26 -9.05 10.47 -5.85
N LEU A 27 -10.28 10.72 -5.41
CA LEU A 27 -11.30 11.40 -6.21
C LEU A 27 -10.88 12.80 -6.67
N VAL A 28 -10.15 13.55 -5.83
CA VAL A 28 -9.66 14.89 -6.18
C VAL A 28 -8.35 14.87 -6.98
N SER A 29 -7.75 13.70 -7.18
CA SER A 29 -6.47 13.56 -7.86
C SER A 29 -6.63 13.49 -9.38
N GLU A 30 -6.34 14.62 -10.05
CA GLU A 30 -6.47 14.74 -11.51
C GLU A 30 -5.38 13.98 -12.28
N ARG A 31 -4.18 13.87 -11.71
CA ARG A 31 -3.00 13.28 -12.36
C ARG A 31 -2.61 11.94 -11.74
N LYS A 32 -1.65 11.26 -12.38
CA LYS A 32 -1.03 10.05 -11.81
C LYS A 32 -0.50 10.35 -10.41
N TYR A 33 -0.98 9.59 -9.43
CA TYR A 33 -0.75 9.88 -8.01
C TYR A 33 -0.29 8.61 -7.28
N PRO A 34 1.01 8.27 -7.36
CA PRO A 34 1.55 7.14 -6.61
C PRO A 34 1.48 7.41 -5.11
N ILE A 35 0.70 6.62 -4.39
CA ILE A 35 0.55 6.72 -2.94
C ILE A 35 0.75 5.34 -2.29
N VAL A 36 1.42 5.35 -1.14
CA VAL A 36 1.50 4.24 -0.19
C VAL A 36 0.64 4.64 1.01
N TRP A 37 -0.44 3.93 1.23
CA TRP A 37 -1.40 4.19 2.28
C TRP A 37 -1.39 3.07 3.31
N LEU A 38 -1.11 3.39 4.57
CA LEU A 38 -1.32 2.46 5.68
C LEU A 38 -2.76 2.59 6.16
N GLN A 39 -3.55 1.52 6.05
CA GLN A 39 -4.89 1.50 6.63
C GLN A 39 -4.79 1.48 8.16
N SER A 40 -5.44 2.43 8.82
CA SER A 40 -5.53 2.49 10.27
C SER A 40 -6.35 1.32 10.85
N GLY A 41 -6.14 1.01 12.14
CA GLY A 41 -6.84 -0.08 12.82
C GLY A 41 -6.13 -1.44 12.81
N TYR A 42 -4.83 -1.46 12.48
CA TYR A 42 -3.97 -2.62 12.73
C TYR A 42 -3.79 -2.84 14.24
N VAL A 43 -3.48 -4.08 14.63
CA VAL A 43 -3.29 -4.44 16.03
C VAL A 43 -1.88 -4.06 16.46
N VAL A 44 -1.75 -3.40 17.62
CA VAL A 44 -0.47 -3.04 18.22
C VAL A 44 -0.27 -3.87 19.48
N HIS A 45 0.83 -4.62 19.52
CA HIS A 45 1.28 -5.34 20.71
C HIS A 45 2.53 -4.67 21.26
N GLU A 46 2.43 -4.19 22.49
CA GLU A 46 3.55 -3.63 23.23
C GLU A 46 3.98 -4.62 24.31
N ASN A 47 5.29 -4.85 24.43
CA ASN A 47 5.83 -5.63 25.52
C ASN A 47 6.44 -4.68 26.56
N HIS A 48 5.88 -4.63 27.77
CA HIS A 48 6.43 -3.76 28.82
C HIS A 48 7.84 -4.18 29.31
N LEU A 49 8.27 -5.41 29.02
CA LEU A 49 9.57 -5.95 29.44
C LEU A 49 10.63 -5.87 28.33
N ASN A 50 10.22 -5.81 27.06
CA ASN A 50 11.12 -5.71 25.92
C ASN A 50 10.75 -4.48 25.10
N PRO A 51 11.71 -3.60 24.71
CA PRO A 51 11.44 -2.38 23.97
C PRO A 51 11.11 -2.69 22.49
N ILE A 52 10.09 -3.50 22.25
CA ILE A 52 9.66 -3.96 20.95
C ILE A 52 8.15 -3.73 20.86
N ILE A 53 7.76 -2.94 19.86
CA ILE A 53 6.38 -2.76 19.43
C ILE A 53 6.17 -3.66 18.22
N LEU A 54 5.12 -4.47 18.22
CA LEU A 54 4.73 -5.28 17.07
C LEU A 54 3.41 -4.74 16.50
N LEU A 55 3.46 -4.27 15.27
CA LEU A 55 2.30 -3.93 14.45
C LEU A 55 1.91 -5.17 13.64
N GLN A 56 0.77 -5.76 13.95
CA GLN A 56 0.31 -7.00 13.32
C GLN A 56 -0.70 -6.72 12.21
N ASP A 57 -0.58 -7.47 11.12
CA ASP A 57 -1.53 -7.47 10.00
C ASP A 57 -1.74 -6.08 9.38
N CYS A 58 -0.65 -5.30 9.28
CA CYS A 58 -0.69 -4.00 8.63
C CYS A 58 -1.03 -4.16 7.15
N LYS A 59 -1.97 -3.33 6.69
CA LYS A 59 -2.44 -3.30 5.30
C LYS A 59 -1.92 -2.05 4.62
N PHE A 60 -0.97 -2.22 3.72
CA PHE A 60 -0.43 -1.15 2.90
C PHE A 60 -1.04 -1.21 1.50
N PHE A 61 -1.75 -0.15 1.10
CA PHE A 61 -2.25 0.03 -0.24
C PHE A 61 -1.28 0.89 -1.05
N PHE A 62 -0.72 0.29 -2.09
CA PHE A 62 0.07 0.98 -3.10
C PHE A 62 -0.86 1.28 -4.26
N ILE A 63 -1.12 2.56 -4.52
CA ILE A 63 -2.17 2.98 -5.45
C ILE A 63 -1.59 3.95 -6.45
N THR A 64 -2.03 3.84 -7.69
CA THR A 64 -1.79 4.87 -8.70
C THR A 64 -2.91 4.93 -9.71
N LYS A 65 -3.02 6.07 -10.40
CA LYS A 65 -4.05 6.29 -11.42
C LYS A 65 -3.72 5.46 -12.65
N GLY A 66 -4.67 4.62 -13.06
CA GLY A 66 -4.62 3.88 -14.32
C GLY A 66 -5.00 4.75 -15.51
N ASP A 67 -5.02 4.15 -16.70
CA ASP A 67 -5.64 4.74 -17.89
C ASP A 67 -6.98 4.04 -18.14
N SER A 68 -8.06 4.82 -18.23
CA SER A 68 -9.42 4.31 -18.43
C SER A 68 -9.61 3.61 -19.77
N ASN A 69 -8.68 3.78 -20.71
CA ASN A 69 -8.73 3.17 -22.05
C ASN A 69 -7.82 1.94 -22.16
N ASP A 70 -7.02 1.63 -21.13
CA ASP A 70 -6.08 0.52 -21.18
C ASP A 70 -6.76 -0.79 -20.74
N PHE A 71 -6.75 -1.78 -21.64
CA PHE A 71 -7.12 -3.15 -21.28
C PHE A 71 -6.17 -3.74 -20.22
N TYR A 72 -6.66 -4.72 -19.46
CA TYR A 72 -5.92 -5.40 -18.38
C TYR A 72 -4.48 -5.77 -18.72
N LYS A 73 -4.23 -6.34 -19.91
CA LYS A 73 -2.87 -6.72 -20.34
C LYS A 73 -1.93 -5.52 -20.38
N LYS A 74 -2.40 -4.39 -20.90
CA LYS A 74 -1.59 -3.16 -21.02
C LYS A 74 -1.36 -2.54 -19.64
N ARG A 75 -2.40 -2.46 -18.79
CA ARG A 75 -2.26 -1.99 -17.40
C ARG A 75 -1.25 -2.80 -16.60
N TYR A 76 -1.28 -4.12 -16.76
CA TYR A 76 -0.30 -5.01 -16.14
C TYR A 76 1.13 -4.65 -16.55
N GLN A 77 1.36 -4.48 -17.85
CA GLN A 77 2.66 -4.14 -18.40
C GLN A 77 3.11 -2.71 -18.06
N THR A 78 2.18 -1.77 -17.87
CA THR A 78 2.48 -0.37 -17.58
C THR A 78 2.36 -0.09 -16.08
N THR A 79 1.14 0.12 -15.58
CA THR A 79 0.88 0.51 -14.20
C THR A 79 1.45 -0.46 -13.16
N PHE A 80 1.21 -1.76 -13.32
CA PHE A 80 1.66 -2.72 -12.31
C PHE A 80 3.17 -2.94 -12.36
N GLN A 81 3.71 -3.27 -13.54
CA GLN A 81 5.13 -3.57 -13.71
C GLN A 81 6.05 -2.35 -13.57
N GLU A 82 5.65 -1.18 -14.06
CA GLU A 82 6.52 0.00 -14.07
C GLU A 82 6.32 0.92 -12.87
N ILE A 83 5.22 0.78 -12.12
CA ILE A 83 4.94 1.62 -10.94
C ILE A 83 4.72 0.78 -9.69
N LEU A 84 3.65 0.00 -9.60
CA LEU A 84 3.23 -0.59 -8.33
C LEU A 84 4.24 -1.60 -7.78
N TYR A 85 4.83 -2.45 -8.62
CA TYR A 85 5.89 -3.36 -8.21
C TYR A 85 7.17 -2.63 -7.81
N PRO A 86 7.71 -1.68 -8.61
CA PRO A 86 8.82 -0.84 -8.18
C PRO A 86 8.55 -0.08 -6.86
N MET A 87 7.34 0.44 -6.63
CA MET A 87 6.99 1.11 -5.37
C MET A 87 7.08 0.13 -4.19
N LYS A 88 6.52 -1.08 -4.33
CA LYS A 88 6.60 -2.14 -3.32
C LYS A 88 8.05 -2.51 -3.02
N ASP A 89 8.87 -2.69 -4.05
CA ASP A 89 10.27 -3.09 -3.90
C ASP A 89 11.11 -1.99 -3.25
N LEU A 90 10.84 -0.72 -3.60
CA LEU A 90 11.43 0.44 -2.92
C LEU A 90 11.01 0.53 -1.46
N PHE A 91 9.76 0.24 -1.15
CA PHE A 91 9.27 0.18 0.23
C PHE A 91 10.05 -0.86 1.05
N PHE A 92 10.14 -2.11 0.57
CA PHE A 92 10.94 -3.15 1.22
C PHE A 92 12.41 -2.77 1.37
N LYS A 93 13.02 -2.20 0.32
CA LYS A 93 14.41 -1.76 0.34
C LYS A 93 14.66 -0.70 1.41
N ASN A 94 13.73 0.24 1.59
CA ASN A 94 13.87 1.29 2.60
C ASN A 94 13.63 0.74 4.01
N MET A 95 12.62 -0.10 4.20
CA MET A 95 12.35 -0.75 5.49
C MET A 95 13.54 -1.62 5.94
N ASN A 96 14.13 -2.41 5.04
CA ASN A 96 15.30 -3.24 5.36
C ASN A 96 16.57 -2.43 5.65
N ARG A 97 16.64 -1.15 5.25
CA ARG A 97 17.74 -0.24 5.57
C ARG A 97 17.54 0.49 6.89
N SER A 98 16.29 0.58 7.37
CA SER A 98 15.96 1.27 8.61
C SER A 98 16.47 0.49 9.81
N LYS A 99 17.23 1.16 10.68
CA LYS A 99 17.65 0.57 11.96
C LYS A 99 16.44 0.52 12.90
N GLY A 100 16.28 -0.60 13.60
CA GLY A 100 15.21 -0.78 14.57
C GLY A 100 13.84 -1.10 13.96
N ILE A 101 13.74 -1.35 12.66
CA ILE A 101 12.51 -1.86 12.03
C ILE A 101 12.82 -3.22 11.41
N SER A 102 11.98 -4.20 11.71
CA SER A 102 12.05 -5.55 11.15
C SER A 102 10.69 -5.91 10.54
N LEU A 103 10.73 -6.53 9.36
CA LEU A 103 9.54 -6.99 8.67
C LEU A 103 9.32 -8.49 8.91
N SER A 104 8.07 -8.95 8.94
CA SER A 104 7.78 -10.38 9.00
C SER A 104 8.27 -11.11 7.74
N GLU A 105 8.82 -12.31 7.91
CA GLU A 105 9.28 -13.16 6.81
C GLU A 105 8.12 -13.57 5.88
N LYS A 106 6.93 -13.73 6.47
CA LYS A 106 5.69 -13.98 5.72
C LYS A 106 5.01 -12.66 5.45
N ASN A 107 4.88 -12.33 4.17
CA ASN A 107 4.03 -11.26 3.67
C ASN A 107 3.27 -11.78 2.44
N SER A 108 2.13 -11.18 2.16
CA SER A 108 1.34 -11.50 0.98
C SER A 108 0.89 -10.22 0.32
N PHE A 109 0.78 -10.23 -1.01
CA PHE A 109 0.21 -9.11 -1.73
C PHE A 109 -0.78 -9.57 -2.78
N VAL A 110 -1.74 -8.70 -3.09
CA VAL A 110 -2.71 -8.88 -4.16
C VAL A 110 -2.77 -7.61 -5.00
N THR A 111 -2.89 -7.77 -6.31
CA THR A 111 -3.04 -6.67 -7.27
C THR A 111 -4.42 -6.68 -7.86
N PHE A 112 -5.06 -5.51 -7.96
CA PHE A 112 -6.41 -5.40 -8.48
C PHE A 112 -6.66 -3.98 -9.03
N PRO A 113 -7.48 -3.83 -10.07
CA PRO A 113 -8.12 -2.53 -10.32
C PRO A 113 -9.03 -2.22 -9.13
N PHE A 114 -9.24 -0.95 -8.79
CA PHE A 114 -10.28 -0.61 -7.82
C PHE A 114 -10.98 0.70 -8.17
N ASN A 115 -12.29 0.73 -7.91
CA ASN A 115 -13.14 1.88 -8.27
C ASN A 115 -13.92 2.46 -7.10
N ASP A 116 -13.97 1.80 -5.94
CA ASP A 116 -14.62 2.31 -4.74
C ASP A 116 -14.05 1.71 -3.44
N VAL A 117 -14.51 2.24 -2.30
CA VAL A 117 -14.12 1.82 -0.95
C VAL A 117 -14.57 0.38 -0.64
N SER A 118 -15.75 -0.03 -1.10
CA SER A 118 -16.30 -1.36 -0.83
C SER A 118 -15.46 -2.47 -1.45
N GLU A 119 -14.89 -2.23 -2.64
CA GLU A 119 -13.92 -3.13 -3.26
C GLU A 119 -12.64 -3.23 -2.44
N LEU A 120 -12.08 -2.10 -1.97
CA LEU A 120 -10.91 -2.09 -1.10
C LEU A 120 -11.16 -2.87 0.20
N GLU A 121 -12.30 -2.65 0.83
CA GLU A 121 -12.71 -3.36 2.06
C GLU A 121 -12.84 -4.86 1.82
N SER A 122 -13.54 -5.27 0.76
CA SER A 122 -13.76 -6.69 0.43
C SER A 122 -12.46 -7.47 0.19
N ARG A 123 -11.46 -6.83 -0.43
CA ARG A 123 -10.15 -7.45 -0.67
C ARG A 123 -9.24 -7.40 0.55
N SER A 124 -9.56 -6.57 1.54
CA SER A 124 -8.86 -6.49 2.81
C SER A 124 -9.23 -7.63 3.77
N ILE A 125 -10.40 -8.28 3.60
CA ILE A 125 -10.95 -9.28 4.52
C ILE A 125 -10.69 -10.71 4.00
N ILE A 126 -9.44 -11.19 4.07
CA ILE A 126 -9.05 -12.62 3.89
C ILE A 126 -8.70 -13.05 2.45
N HIS A 127 -7.63 -13.86 2.37
CA HIS A 127 -7.18 -14.65 1.23
C HIS A 127 -8.34 -15.32 0.46
N GLY A 128 -8.52 -14.94 -0.81
CA GLY A 128 -9.44 -15.62 -1.71
C GLY A 128 -10.84 -15.00 -1.75
N SER A 129 -10.94 -13.76 -2.18
CA SER A 129 -12.24 -13.21 -2.58
C SER A 129 -12.79 -13.98 -3.78
N GLN A 130 -13.94 -14.64 -3.60
CA GLN A 130 -14.86 -14.97 -4.68
C GLN A 130 -15.01 -13.72 -5.55
N LYS A 131 -14.88 -13.88 -6.88
CA LYS A 131 -15.15 -12.81 -7.84
C LYS A 131 -16.50 -12.19 -7.48
N ALA A 132 -16.50 -10.93 -7.02
CA ALA A 132 -17.68 -10.10 -7.14
C ALA A 132 -18.09 -10.18 -8.62
N LEU A 133 -19.35 -10.54 -8.87
CA LEU A 133 -19.90 -10.71 -10.22
C LEU A 133 -19.44 -9.54 -11.08
N GLU A 134 -18.71 -9.85 -12.17
CA GLU A 134 -18.28 -8.88 -13.17
C GLU A 134 -19.53 -8.34 -13.90
N SER A 135 -20.25 -7.41 -13.26
CA SER A 135 -21.22 -6.54 -13.91
C SER A 135 -20.80 -5.08 -13.70
N SER A 136 -19.53 -4.79 -13.95
CA SER A 136 -19.02 -3.42 -13.93
C SER A 136 -18.84 -2.96 -15.37
N THR A 137 -19.76 -2.09 -15.82
CA THR A 137 -19.54 -1.18 -16.95
C THR A 137 -18.79 0.08 -16.51
N ALA A 138 -18.27 0.13 -15.28
CA ALA A 138 -17.45 1.24 -14.83
C ALA A 138 -16.09 1.19 -15.52
N PRO A 139 -15.60 2.29 -16.11
CA PRO A 139 -14.22 2.37 -16.53
C PRO A 139 -13.35 2.25 -15.28
N ASP A 140 -12.41 1.31 -15.27
CA ASP A 140 -11.52 1.17 -14.12
C ASP A 140 -10.57 2.37 -14.05
N TYR A 141 -10.56 3.11 -12.93
CA TYR A 141 -9.81 4.38 -12.85
C TYR A 141 -8.53 4.29 -12.01
N TRP A 142 -8.47 3.35 -11.07
CA TRP A 142 -7.31 3.19 -10.19
C TRP A 142 -6.82 1.75 -10.17
N ASP A 143 -5.51 1.60 -10.00
CA ASP A 143 -4.82 0.34 -9.83
C ASP A 143 -4.22 0.29 -8.42
N ALA A 144 -4.44 -0.82 -7.73
CA ALA A 144 -3.93 -1.06 -6.39
C ALA A 144 -3.09 -2.33 -6.29
N LEU A 145 -2.12 -2.28 -5.38
CA LEU A 145 -1.49 -3.44 -4.78
C LEU A 145 -1.70 -3.34 -3.27
N LEU A 146 -2.38 -4.31 -2.68
CA LEU A 146 -2.52 -4.46 -1.24
C LEU A 146 -1.42 -5.40 -0.73
N LEU A 147 -0.56 -4.91 0.16
CA LEU A 147 0.44 -5.67 0.88
C LEU A 147 -0.02 -5.88 2.33
N ASN A 148 -0.10 -7.14 2.75
CA ASN A 148 -0.32 -7.51 4.14
C ASN A 148 1.02 -7.94 4.75
N ILE A 149 1.42 -7.26 5.81
CA ILE A 149 2.71 -7.48 6.47
C ILE A 149 2.66 -7.08 7.94
N SER A 150 3.40 -7.79 8.79
CA SER A 150 3.60 -7.37 10.19
C SER A 150 4.96 -6.70 10.34
N ILE A 151 5.02 -5.67 11.18
CA ILE A 151 6.20 -4.84 11.39
C ILE A 151 6.55 -4.87 12.87
N SER A 152 7.82 -5.15 13.18
CA SER A 152 8.37 -5.01 14.52
C SER A 152 9.25 -3.77 14.57
N ILE A 153 9.05 -2.93 15.59
CA ILE A 153 9.80 -1.70 15.84
C ILE A 153 10.50 -1.85 17.18
N ASN A 154 11.83 -1.81 17.18
CA ASN A 154 12.65 -1.78 18.37
C ASN A 154 12.79 -0.33 18.86
N THR A 155 12.15 -0.01 19.97
CA THR A 155 12.15 1.33 20.57
C THR A 155 13.43 1.65 21.33
N GLY A 156 14.31 0.67 21.58
CA GLY A 156 15.63 0.88 22.18
C GLY A 156 16.64 1.54 21.24
N CYS A 157 16.27 1.80 19.97
CA CYS A 157 17.11 2.51 19.00
C CYS A 157 16.85 4.02 18.90
N TYR A 158 15.88 4.55 19.66
CA TYR A 158 15.68 6.00 19.75
C TYR A 158 16.69 6.57 20.75
N PRO A 159 17.48 7.61 20.39
CA PRO A 159 18.31 8.27 21.38
C PRO A 159 17.39 8.79 22.49
N GLU A 160 17.60 8.31 23.71
CA GLU A 160 16.96 8.87 24.89
C GLU A 160 17.24 10.37 24.90
N TYR A 161 16.19 11.18 24.72
CA TYR A 161 16.29 12.60 25.02
C TYR A 161 16.56 12.70 26.51
N LYS A 162 17.81 12.99 26.87
CA LYS A 162 18.15 13.43 28.22
C LYS A 162 17.40 14.74 28.46
N ILE A 163 16.39 14.69 29.33
CA ILE A 163 15.75 15.87 29.92
C ILE A 163 16.69 16.41 30.98
#